data_AF-A0AAE7M7R4-F1
#
_entry.id   AF-A0AAE7M7R4-F1
#
_cell.length_a   1.000
_cell.length_b   1.000
_cell.length_c   1.000
_cell.angle_alpha   90.00
_cell.angle_beta   90.00
_cell.angle_gamma   90.00
#
_symmetry.space_group_name_H-M   'P 1'
#
loop_
_entity.id
_entity.type
_entity.pdbx_description
1 polymer ?
#
loop_
_entity_poly.entity_id
_entity_poly.type
_entity_poly.pdbx_seq_one_letter_code
_entity_poly.pdbx_strand_id
1 'polypeptide(L)'
;MDLLIEIASPINDIVDQLGANDLPYAIPLHPNLVHFTIGLFAIGIAFDFAGAFYPLEKRVFRFLALPVTRTGFHDVGWYNVLACAVITFFTVAAGFYEMLLAVPLPGIRSVIGQNAIDTMLWHAIGGVALLLIIVAMTIWRGYQRFVWRKDLGRQVTWLYLGCGALILVIMGVHGSLGAWLASEFGVHITADQLLAAGADLQEVLP
;
A
#
# COMPACT_ATOMS: atom_id res chain seq x y z
N MET A 1 -43.28 -20.93 6.17
CA MET A 1 -43.02 -20.81 4.72
C MET A 1 -42.19 -19.55 4.59
N ASP A 2 -40.87 -19.72 4.68
CA ASP A 2 -39.92 -18.63 4.87
C ASP A 2 -39.85 -17.76 3.63
N LEU A 3 -40.26 -16.51 3.80
CA LEU A 3 -40.12 -15.45 2.81
C LEU A 3 -38.80 -14.72 3.08
N LEU A 4 -37.69 -15.46 3.04
CA LEU A 4 -36.36 -14.85 3.00
C LEU A 4 -36.11 -14.42 1.57
N ILE A 5 -36.17 -13.11 1.33
CA ILE A 5 -35.68 -12.50 0.10
C ILE A 5 -34.18 -12.84 0.04
N GLU A 6 -33.79 -13.72 -0.88
CA GLU A 6 -32.40 -13.87 -1.28
C GLU A 6 -31.95 -12.51 -1.82
N ILE A 7 -31.17 -11.79 -1.03
CA ILE A 7 -30.45 -10.63 -1.54
C ILE A 7 -29.36 -11.20 -2.45
N ALA A 8 -29.62 -11.18 -3.76
CA ALA A 8 -28.64 -11.55 -4.75
C ALA A 8 -27.38 -10.69 -4.53
N SER A 9 -26.24 -11.34 -4.27
CA SER A 9 -24.97 -10.64 -4.18
C SER A 9 -24.62 -10.12 -5.57
N PRO A 10 -24.21 -8.85 -5.73
CA PRO A 10 -23.67 -8.34 -7.00
C PRO A 10 -22.47 -9.15 -7.52
N ILE A 11 -21.83 -9.93 -6.65
CA ILE A 11 -20.77 -10.87 -7.02
C ILE A 11 -21.33 -11.98 -7.93
N ASN A 12 -22.55 -12.46 -7.69
CA ASN A 12 -23.18 -13.53 -8.46
C ASN A 12 -23.32 -13.16 -9.95
N ASP A 13 -23.41 -11.86 -10.26
CA ASP A 13 -23.52 -11.37 -11.64
C ASP A 13 -22.20 -11.42 -12.42
N ILE A 14 -21.06 -11.58 -11.73
CA ILE A 14 -19.72 -11.57 -12.34
C ILE A 14 -18.95 -12.87 -12.17
N VAL A 15 -19.50 -13.89 -11.49
CA VAL A 15 -18.82 -15.17 -11.23
C VAL A 15 -18.30 -15.81 -12.53
N ASP A 16 -19.12 -15.82 -13.59
CA ASP A 16 -18.74 -16.41 -14.89
C ASP A 16 -17.65 -15.61 -15.63
N GLN A 17 -17.31 -14.42 -15.14
CA GLN A 17 -16.27 -13.54 -15.69
C GLN A 17 -14.97 -13.61 -14.89
N LEU A 18 -14.96 -14.32 -13.75
CA LEU A 18 -13.75 -14.50 -12.95
C LEU A 18 -12.80 -15.48 -13.65
N GLY A 19 -11.52 -15.12 -13.67
CA GLY A 19 -10.45 -15.94 -14.21
C GLY A 19 -9.57 -16.51 -13.11
N ALA A 20 -8.26 -16.58 -13.40
CA ALA A 20 -7.28 -16.92 -12.38
C ALA A 20 -7.38 -15.97 -11.18
N ASN A 21 -7.06 -16.48 -9.99
CA ASN A 21 -7.03 -15.77 -8.73
C ASN A 21 -8.40 -15.27 -8.25
N ASP A 22 -9.50 -15.79 -8.81
CA ASP A 22 -10.87 -15.35 -8.53
C ASP A 22 -11.11 -13.86 -8.86
N LEU A 23 -10.41 -13.36 -9.89
CA LEU A 23 -10.47 -11.96 -10.32
C LEU A 23 -10.80 -11.85 -11.82
N PRO A 24 -11.44 -10.77 -12.29
CA PRO A 24 -11.71 -10.54 -13.71
C PRO A 24 -10.47 -10.09 -14.50
N TYR A 25 -9.29 -10.11 -13.87
CA TYR A 25 -8.01 -9.76 -14.44
C TYR A 25 -6.92 -10.68 -13.88
N ALA A 26 -5.86 -10.90 -14.65
CA ALA A 26 -4.87 -11.93 -14.34
C ALA A 26 -3.98 -11.62 -13.12
N ILE A 27 -3.71 -10.34 -12.86
CA ILE A 27 -2.75 -9.91 -11.83
C ILE A 27 -3.47 -9.04 -10.80
N PRO A 28 -3.45 -9.41 -9.51
CA PRO A 28 -4.01 -8.58 -8.43
C PRO A 28 -3.50 -7.14 -8.48
N LEU A 29 -4.43 -6.17 -8.51
CA LEU A 29 -4.11 -4.75 -8.59
C LEU A 29 -3.71 -4.20 -7.22
N HIS A 30 -4.41 -4.59 -6.15
CA HIS A 30 -4.18 -4.08 -4.81
C HIS A 30 -2.71 -4.22 -4.37
N PRO A 31 -2.07 -5.42 -4.39
CA PRO A 31 -0.69 -5.53 -3.93
C PRO A 31 0.28 -4.70 -4.80
N ASN A 32 0.05 -4.57 -6.11
CA ASN A 32 0.87 -3.72 -6.97
C ASN A 32 0.73 -2.24 -6.60
N LEU A 33 -0.50 -1.78 -6.35
CA LEU A 33 -0.76 -0.42 -5.89
C LEU A 33 -0.24 -0.16 -4.46
N VAL A 34 -0.21 -1.18 -3.59
CA VAL A 34 0.43 -1.11 -2.27
C VAL A 34 1.92 -0.86 -2.41
N HIS A 35 2.63 -1.63 -3.23
CA HIS A 35 4.07 -1.40 -3.48
C HIS A 35 4.34 -0.01 -4.05
N PHE A 36 3.49 0.44 -4.97
CA PHE A 36 3.62 1.78 -5.54
C PHE A 36 3.38 2.88 -4.50
N THR A 37 2.35 2.73 -3.65
CA THR A 37 2.06 3.63 -2.52
C THR A 37 3.22 3.70 -1.53
N ILE A 38 3.74 2.54 -1.10
CA ILE A 38 4.90 2.46 -0.19
C ILE A 38 6.12 3.13 -0.84
N GLY A 39 6.40 2.83 -2.10
CA GLY A 39 7.52 3.40 -2.84
C GLY A 39 7.44 4.93 -2.95
N LEU A 40 6.28 5.47 -3.34
CA LEU A 40 6.05 6.90 -3.43
C LEU A 40 6.22 7.57 -2.05
N PHE A 41 5.62 7.02 -0.99
CA PHE A 41 5.77 7.58 0.35
C PHE A 41 7.22 7.55 0.82
N ALA A 42 7.91 6.42 0.64
CA ALA A 42 9.30 6.23 1.05
C ALA A 42 10.25 7.18 0.32
N ILE A 43 10.13 7.29 -1.00
CA ILE A 43 10.91 8.24 -1.80
C ILE A 43 10.61 9.67 -1.34
N GLY A 44 9.33 9.99 -1.11
CA GLY A 44 8.90 11.29 -0.61
C GLY A 44 9.65 11.71 0.65
N ILE A 45 9.57 10.87 1.70
CA ILE A 45 10.20 11.11 2.99
C ILE A 45 11.73 11.09 2.89
N ALA A 46 12.32 10.16 2.13
CA ALA A 46 13.76 10.06 1.95
C ALA A 46 14.36 11.34 1.31
N PHE A 47 13.71 11.87 0.28
CA PHE A 47 14.14 13.10 -0.37
C PHE A 47 13.96 14.34 0.52
N ASP A 48 12.99 14.33 1.43
CA ASP A 48 12.90 15.39 2.44
C ASP A 48 13.99 15.33 3.50
N PHE A 49 14.41 14.13 3.88
CA PHE A 49 15.60 13.96 4.71
C PHE A 49 16.85 14.47 3.98
N ALA A 50 17.05 14.09 2.72
CA ALA A 50 18.16 14.60 1.90
C ALA A 50 18.14 16.14 1.81
N GLY A 51 16.97 16.74 1.57
CA GLY A 51 16.80 18.20 1.59
C GLY A 51 17.07 18.81 2.97
N ALA A 52 16.69 18.14 4.06
CA ALA A 52 16.95 18.61 5.42
C ALA A 52 18.44 18.59 5.77
N PHE A 53 19.15 17.50 5.39
CA PHE A 53 20.57 17.27 5.64
C PHE A 53 21.52 17.84 4.57
N TYR A 54 20.98 18.43 3.50
CA TYR A 54 21.74 19.05 2.41
C TYR A 54 22.97 19.88 2.86
N PRO A 55 22.92 20.71 3.93
CA PRO A 55 24.11 21.45 4.37
C PRO A 55 25.32 20.58 4.74
N LEU A 56 25.09 19.36 5.24
CA LEU A 56 26.14 18.40 5.62
C LEU A 56 26.68 17.67 4.38
N GLU A 57 25.79 17.29 3.46
CA GLU A 57 26.09 16.46 2.29
C GLU A 57 26.63 17.25 1.09
N LYS A 58 26.55 18.59 1.12
CA LYS A 58 27.00 19.48 0.05
C LYS A 58 28.44 19.18 -0.42
N ARG A 59 29.32 18.72 0.48
CA ARG A 59 30.70 18.34 0.13
C ARG A 59 30.74 17.11 -0.78
N VAL A 60 29.91 16.11 -0.53
CA VAL A 60 29.84 14.87 -1.33
C VAL A 60 29.23 15.17 -2.70
N PHE A 61 28.11 15.89 -2.76
CA PHE A 61 27.48 16.23 -4.05
C PHE A 61 28.39 17.07 -4.95
N ARG A 62 29.14 18.01 -4.36
CA ARG A 62 30.14 18.79 -5.08
C ARG A 62 31.30 17.91 -5.56
N PHE A 63 31.78 16.98 -4.73
CA PHE A 63 32.82 16.04 -5.11
C PHE A 63 32.38 15.17 -6.30
N LEU A 64 31.13 14.71 -6.31
CA LEU A 64 30.54 13.91 -7.39
C LEU A 64 30.03 14.73 -8.58
N ALA A 65 30.19 16.06 -8.57
CA ALA A 65 29.68 16.98 -9.60
C ALA A 65 28.18 16.82 -9.92
N LEU A 66 27.37 16.40 -8.95
CA LEU A 66 25.92 16.21 -9.14
C LEU A 66 25.21 17.58 -9.08
N PRO A 67 24.43 17.98 -10.11
CA PRO A 67 23.75 19.28 -10.17
C PRO A 67 22.45 19.27 -9.33
N VAL A 68 22.56 18.92 -8.04
CA VAL A 68 21.41 18.86 -7.12
C VAL A 68 21.27 20.14 -6.32
N THR A 69 20.02 20.52 -6.03
CA THR A 69 19.71 21.65 -5.16
C THR A 69 18.86 21.19 -3.99
N ARG A 70 18.96 21.91 -2.87
CA ARG A 70 18.12 21.65 -1.69
C ARG A 70 16.63 21.72 -2.00
N THR A 71 16.24 22.71 -2.80
CA THR A 71 14.85 22.88 -3.26
C THR A 71 14.43 21.71 -4.14
N GLY A 72 15.29 21.26 -5.06
CA GLY A 72 15.01 20.09 -5.90
C GLY A 72 14.73 18.82 -5.09
N PHE A 73 15.48 18.57 -3.99
CA PHE A 73 15.16 17.47 -3.08
C PHE A 73 13.77 17.60 -2.46
N HIS A 74 13.41 18.80 -1.98
CA HIS A 74 12.07 19.05 -1.44
C HIS A 74 10.96 19.02 -2.51
N ASP A 75 11.26 19.28 -3.78
CA ASP A 75 10.31 19.14 -4.88
C ASP A 75 9.99 17.67 -5.16
N VAL A 76 11.02 16.82 -5.23
CA VAL A 76 10.84 15.36 -5.35
C VAL A 76 10.03 14.84 -4.16
N GLY A 77 10.37 15.28 -2.94
CA GLY A 77 9.63 14.92 -1.73
C GLY A 77 8.14 15.27 -1.82
N TRP A 78 7.83 16.50 -2.24
CA TRP A 78 6.46 16.99 -2.38
C TRP A 78 5.64 16.19 -3.40
N TYR A 79 6.13 16.05 -4.63
CA TYR A 79 5.36 15.40 -5.69
C TYR A 79 5.15 13.91 -5.43
N ASN A 80 6.10 13.24 -4.78
CA ASN A 80 5.94 11.85 -4.38
C ASN A 80 4.88 11.68 -3.29
N VAL A 81 4.87 12.51 -2.25
CA VAL A 81 3.83 12.43 -1.20
C VAL A 81 2.44 12.79 -1.75
N LEU A 82 2.36 13.77 -2.67
CA LEU A 82 1.11 14.11 -3.35
C LEU A 82 0.59 12.96 -4.22
N ALA A 83 1.45 12.39 -5.07
CA ALA A 83 1.11 11.24 -5.89
C ALA A 83 0.72 10.04 -5.02
N CYS A 84 1.46 9.80 -3.93
CA CYS A 84 1.16 8.77 -2.95
C CYS A 84 -0.27 8.90 -2.44
N ALA A 85 -0.69 10.10 -2.01
CA ALA A 85 -2.05 10.31 -1.51
C ALA A 85 -3.11 9.95 -2.55
N VAL A 86 -2.93 10.37 -3.81
CA VAL A 86 -3.85 10.04 -4.91
C VAL A 86 -3.90 8.53 -5.16
N ILE A 87 -2.74 7.89 -5.29
CA ILE A 87 -2.64 6.44 -5.54
C ILE A 87 -3.19 5.61 -4.39
N THR A 88 -3.09 6.10 -3.15
CA THR A 88 -3.60 5.38 -1.97
C THR A 88 -5.13 5.20 -2.03
N PHE A 89 -5.88 6.15 -2.62
CA PHE A 89 -7.32 5.96 -2.82
C PHE A 89 -7.61 4.74 -3.71
N PHE A 90 -6.89 4.63 -4.83
CA PHE A 90 -7.02 3.48 -5.73
C PHE A 90 -6.53 2.18 -5.07
N THR A 91 -5.47 2.28 -4.26
CA THR A 91 -4.94 1.13 -3.50
C THR A 91 -5.99 0.56 -2.55
N VAL A 92 -6.66 1.43 -1.79
CA VAL A 92 -7.72 1.02 -0.85
C VAL A 92 -8.96 0.54 -1.59
N ALA A 93 -9.37 1.22 -2.66
CA ALA A 93 -10.52 0.80 -3.47
C ALA A 93 -10.31 -0.59 -4.09
N ALA A 94 -9.14 -0.83 -4.69
CA ALA A 94 -8.78 -2.15 -5.20
C ALA A 94 -8.76 -3.20 -4.08
N GLY A 95 -8.23 -2.85 -2.90
CA GLY A 95 -8.20 -3.76 -1.75
C GLY A 95 -9.58 -4.18 -1.28
N PHE A 96 -10.55 -3.26 -1.22
CA PHE A 96 -11.94 -3.61 -0.89
C PHE A 96 -12.58 -4.49 -1.97
N TYR A 97 -12.36 -4.16 -3.24
CA TYR A 97 -12.90 -4.95 -4.34
C TYR A 97 -12.35 -6.39 -4.35
N GLU A 98 -11.04 -6.55 -4.23
CA GLU A 98 -10.36 -7.84 -4.18
C GLU A 98 -10.79 -8.64 -2.94
N MET A 99 -10.90 -7.99 -1.76
CA MET A 99 -11.40 -8.64 -0.54
C MET A 99 -12.83 -9.17 -0.66
N LEU A 100 -13.71 -8.55 -1.46
CA LEU A 100 -15.06 -9.07 -1.70
C LEU A 100 -15.06 -10.37 -2.51
N LEU A 101 -14.01 -10.60 -3.30
CA LEU A 101 -13.83 -11.79 -4.14
C LEU A 101 -12.85 -12.80 -3.54
N ALA A 102 -12.30 -12.52 -2.35
CA ALA A 102 -11.30 -13.36 -1.73
C ALA A 102 -11.87 -14.70 -1.25
N VAL A 103 -11.23 -15.80 -1.66
CA VAL A 103 -11.54 -17.16 -1.21
C VAL A 103 -10.35 -17.71 -0.40
N PRO A 104 -10.26 -17.43 0.91
CA PRO A 104 -9.13 -17.88 1.72
C PRO A 104 -9.20 -19.38 2.03
N LEU A 105 -8.03 -20.01 2.13
CA LEU A 105 -7.90 -21.42 2.52
C LEU A 105 -8.48 -21.68 3.93
N PRO A 106 -9.36 -22.67 4.10
CA PRO A 106 -10.01 -22.94 5.38
C PRO A 106 -9.05 -23.61 6.38
N GLY A 107 -9.20 -23.30 7.66
CA GLY A 107 -8.49 -23.98 8.75
C GLY A 107 -7.03 -23.57 8.96
N ILE A 108 -6.49 -22.67 8.14
CA ILE A 108 -5.13 -22.12 8.29
C ILE A 108 -5.13 -20.96 9.30
N ARG A 109 -4.03 -20.81 10.03
CA ARG A 109 -3.77 -19.68 10.92
C ARG A 109 -2.39 -19.07 10.63
N SER A 110 -2.26 -17.78 10.90
CA SER A 110 -1.00 -17.07 10.72
C SER A 110 0.04 -17.39 11.78
N VAL A 111 1.28 -16.92 11.57
CA VAL A 111 2.38 -17.00 12.56
C VAL A 111 2.03 -16.42 13.94
N ILE A 112 1.06 -15.49 14.03
CA ILE A 112 0.56 -14.94 15.30
C ILE A 112 -0.79 -15.54 15.73
N GLY A 113 -1.24 -16.60 15.06
CA GLY A 113 -2.45 -17.35 15.38
C GLY A 113 -3.76 -16.71 14.88
N GLN A 114 -3.71 -15.70 14.01
CA GLN A 114 -4.91 -15.08 13.43
C GLN A 114 -5.50 -15.96 12.31
N ASN A 115 -6.82 -15.90 12.11
CA ASN A 115 -7.47 -16.51 10.95
C ASN A 115 -7.54 -15.51 9.78
N ALA A 116 -7.95 -15.99 8.61
CA ALA A 116 -8.03 -15.18 7.39
C ALA A 116 -9.00 -14.00 7.51
N ILE A 117 -10.20 -14.21 8.09
CA ILE A 117 -11.23 -13.16 8.23
C ILE A 117 -10.72 -12.03 9.13
N ASP A 118 -10.16 -12.36 10.29
CA ASP A 118 -9.60 -11.37 11.22
C ASP A 118 -8.47 -10.58 10.55
N THR A 119 -7.60 -11.27 9.81
CA THR A 119 -6.49 -10.63 9.07
C THR A 119 -7.01 -9.69 8.00
N MET A 120 -8.03 -10.08 7.22
CA MET A 120 -8.67 -9.24 6.20
C MET A 120 -9.31 -7.99 6.82
N LEU A 121 -10.00 -8.12 7.95
CA LEU A 121 -10.63 -6.99 8.63
C LEU A 121 -9.60 -5.98 9.17
N TRP A 122 -8.54 -6.47 9.83
CA TRP A 122 -7.46 -5.60 10.29
C TRP A 122 -6.69 -4.94 9.14
N HIS A 123 -6.50 -5.68 8.04
CA HIS A 123 -5.92 -5.14 6.82
C HIS A 123 -6.80 -4.05 6.18
N ALA A 124 -8.11 -4.26 6.10
CA ALA A 124 -9.04 -3.27 5.56
C ALA A 124 -9.11 -1.99 6.41
N ILE A 125 -9.30 -2.12 7.72
CA ILE A 125 -9.38 -0.98 8.64
C ILE A 125 -8.05 -0.23 8.66
N GLY A 126 -6.92 -0.95 8.72
CA GLY A 126 -5.59 -0.35 8.70
C GLY A 126 -5.30 0.38 7.38
N GLY A 127 -5.77 -0.15 6.24
CA GLY A 127 -5.64 0.49 4.94
C GLY A 127 -6.38 1.83 4.87
N VAL A 128 -7.61 1.89 5.37
CA VAL A 128 -8.37 3.15 5.47
C VAL A 128 -7.70 4.13 6.43
N ALA A 129 -7.22 3.68 7.57
CA ALA A 129 -6.51 4.53 8.52
C ALA A 129 -5.23 5.13 7.92
N LEU A 130 -4.43 4.31 7.21
CA LEU A 130 -3.24 4.75 6.50
C LEU A 130 -3.56 5.74 5.39
N LEU A 131 -4.64 5.54 4.63
CA LEU A 131 -5.11 6.51 3.64
C LEU A 131 -5.34 7.89 4.28
N LEU A 132 -6.10 7.94 5.38
CA LEU A 132 -6.37 9.19 6.08
C LEU A 132 -5.09 9.85 6.62
N ILE A 133 -4.16 9.05 7.16
CA ILE A 133 -2.86 9.51 7.64
C ILE A 133 -2.01 10.08 6.49
N ILE A 134 -1.94 9.40 5.35
CA ILE A 134 -1.18 9.86 4.17
C ILE A 134 -1.77 11.16 3.64
N VAL A 135 -3.10 11.28 3.55
CA VAL A 135 -3.76 12.53 3.15
C VAL A 135 -3.45 13.65 4.15
N ALA A 136 -3.54 13.39 5.45
CA ALA A 136 -3.20 14.38 6.48
C ALA A 136 -1.73 14.82 6.40
N MET A 137 -0.80 13.87 6.19
CA MET A 137 0.63 14.15 5.98
C MET A 137 0.87 14.99 4.72
N THR A 138 0.12 14.73 3.65
CA THR A 138 0.20 15.47 2.39
C THR A 138 -0.28 16.90 2.56
N ILE A 139 -1.41 17.10 3.26
CA ILE A 139 -1.93 18.44 3.59
C ILE A 139 -0.93 19.19 4.47
N TRP A 140 -0.42 18.55 5.52
CA TRP A 140 0.59 19.15 6.40
C TRP A 140 1.85 19.52 5.62
N ARG A 141 2.28 18.66 4.68
CA ARG A 141 3.40 18.98 3.83
C ARG A 141 3.11 20.16 2.90
N GLY A 142 1.94 20.20 2.28
CA GLY A 142 1.50 21.30 1.42
C GLY A 142 1.47 22.62 2.18
N TYR A 143 0.97 22.61 3.42
CA TYR A 143 0.98 23.78 4.29
C TYR A 143 2.41 24.26 4.60
N GLN A 144 3.33 23.34 4.91
CA GLN A 144 4.75 23.69 5.09
C GLN A 144 5.36 24.28 3.82
N ARG A 145 5.03 23.74 2.65
CA ARG A 145 5.57 24.17 1.36
C ARG A 145 5.03 25.52 0.89
N PHE A 146 3.73 25.75 0.98
CA PHE A 146 3.07 26.89 0.34
C PHE A 146 2.69 28.02 1.29
N VAL A 147 2.62 27.76 2.60
CA VAL A 147 2.16 28.76 3.58
C VAL A 147 3.25 29.10 4.59
N TRP A 148 3.78 28.12 5.31
CA TRP A 148 4.62 28.39 6.49
C TRP A 148 6.11 28.49 6.19
N ARG A 149 6.71 27.48 5.55
CA ARG A 149 8.17 27.37 5.36
C ARG A 149 8.60 27.62 3.92
N LYS A 150 7.74 28.27 3.13
CA LYS A 150 7.92 28.50 1.68
C LYS A 150 9.23 29.23 1.34
N ASP A 151 9.65 30.17 2.18
CA ASP A 151 10.85 30.98 1.97
C ASP A 151 12.09 30.44 2.71
N LEU A 152 11.97 29.29 3.38
CA LEU A 152 13.06 28.69 4.13
C LEU A 152 13.79 27.66 3.29
N GLY A 153 15.13 27.64 3.38
CA GLY A 153 15.93 26.60 2.72
C GLY A 153 15.53 25.19 3.16
N ARG A 154 15.20 25.00 4.45
CA ARG A 154 14.56 23.77 4.95
C ARG A 154 13.05 23.94 4.94
N GLN A 155 12.40 23.37 3.92
CA GLN A 155 10.95 23.48 3.75
C GLN A 155 10.15 22.58 4.69
N VAL A 156 10.78 21.59 5.33
CA VAL A 156 10.13 20.64 6.24
C VAL A 156 10.59 20.78 7.69
N THR A 157 9.73 20.40 8.63
CA THR A 157 10.03 20.33 10.06
C THR A 157 10.60 18.96 10.44
N TRP A 158 11.33 18.90 11.56
CA TRP A 158 11.82 17.62 12.11
C TRP A 158 10.68 16.71 12.56
N LEU A 159 9.60 17.29 13.09
CA LEU A 159 8.44 16.52 13.50
C LEU A 159 7.78 15.83 12.30
N TYR A 160 7.57 16.55 11.18
CA TYR A 160 7.08 15.95 9.93
C TYR A 160 7.95 14.79 9.47
N LEU A 161 9.28 14.95 9.50
CA LEU A 161 10.23 13.89 9.13
C LEU A 161 10.14 12.68 10.06
N GLY A 162 10.06 12.92 11.38
CA GLY A 162 9.89 11.87 12.38
C GLY A 162 8.58 11.11 12.21
N CYS A 163 7.47 11.82 11.97
CA CYS A 163 6.18 11.21 11.65
C CYS A 163 6.25 10.39 10.35
N GLY A 164 6.89 10.92 9.30
CA GLY A 164 7.08 10.20 8.03
C GLY A 164 7.85 8.89 8.22
N ALA A 165 8.95 8.91 8.98
CA ALA A 165 9.72 7.72 9.29
C ALA A 165 8.90 6.70 10.12
N LEU A 166 8.13 7.16 11.11
CA LEU A 166 7.25 6.30 11.90
C LEU A 166 6.16 5.66 11.02
N ILE A 167 5.55 6.42 10.11
CA ILE A 167 4.53 5.91 9.20
C ILE A 167 5.09 4.83 8.29
N LEU A 168 6.34 4.95 7.81
CA LEU A 168 6.99 3.89 7.03
C LEU A 168 7.08 2.57 7.81
N VAL A 169 7.40 2.63 9.11
CA VAL A 169 7.40 1.45 9.97
C VAL A 169 5.99 0.87 10.10
N ILE A 170 4.99 1.72 10.33
CA ILE A 170 3.58 1.31 10.41
C ILE A 170 3.13 0.67 9.10
N MET A 171 3.49 1.22 7.94
CA MET A 171 3.18 0.66 6.62
C MET A 171 3.84 -0.71 6.43
N GLY A 172 5.07 -0.92 6.91
CA GLY A 172 5.73 -2.22 6.84
C GLY A 172 5.05 -3.28 7.72
N VAL A 173 4.67 -2.91 8.94
CA VAL A 173 3.89 -3.79 9.84
C VAL A 173 2.53 -4.11 9.22
N HIS A 174 1.83 -3.11 8.71
CA HIS A 174 0.54 -3.28 8.08
C HIS A 174 0.62 -4.12 6.80
N GLY A 175 1.61 -3.88 5.95
CA GLY A 175 1.87 -4.67 4.75
C GLY A 175 2.14 -6.15 5.04
N SER A 176 2.61 -6.48 6.24
CA SER A 176 2.77 -7.88 6.66
C SER A 176 1.43 -8.61 6.77
N LEU A 177 0.35 -7.92 7.13
CA LEU A 177 -1.00 -8.51 7.11
C LEU A 177 -1.39 -8.92 5.69
N GLY A 178 -1.18 -8.03 4.72
CA GLY A 178 -1.40 -8.33 3.30
C GLY A 178 -0.52 -9.47 2.78
N ALA A 179 0.73 -9.55 3.25
CA ALA A 179 1.63 -10.65 2.90
C ALA A 179 1.11 -12.00 3.43
N TRP A 180 0.54 -12.06 4.64
CA TRP A 180 -0.08 -13.27 5.17
C TRP A 180 -1.34 -13.67 4.39
N LEU A 181 -2.17 -12.70 3.97
CA LEU A 181 -3.32 -12.96 3.09
C LEU A 181 -2.94 -13.70 1.82
N ALA A 182 -1.87 -13.28 1.15
CA ALA A 182 -1.37 -13.98 -0.02
C ALA A 182 -0.69 -15.31 0.34
N SER A 183 0.32 -15.29 1.20
CA SER A 183 1.25 -16.42 1.37
C SER A 183 0.76 -17.54 2.31
N GLU A 184 -0.09 -17.22 3.29
CA GLU A 184 -0.59 -18.20 4.26
C GLU A 184 -2.03 -18.59 3.94
N PHE A 185 -2.85 -17.61 3.56
CA PHE A 185 -4.27 -17.83 3.31
C PHE A 185 -4.62 -18.05 1.83
N GLY A 186 -3.65 -17.98 0.91
CA GLY A 186 -3.84 -18.26 -0.52
C GLY A 186 -4.79 -17.30 -1.23
N VAL A 187 -4.99 -16.09 -0.70
CA VAL A 187 -5.91 -15.10 -1.26
C VAL A 187 -5.35 -14.62 -2.60
N HIS A 188 -6.16 -14.81 -3.65
CA HIS A 188 -5.80 -14.46 -5.03
C HIS A 188 -4.54 -15.16 -5.55
N ILE A 189 -4.29 -16.40 -5.10
CA ILE A 189 -3.23 -17.26 -5.62
C ILE A 189 -3.85 -18.61 -6.04
N THR A 190 -4.21 -18.77 -7.33
CA THR A 190 -4.80 -20.02 -7.85
C THR A 190 -3.93 -21.24 -7.54
N ALA A 191 -2.62 -21.11 -7.61
CA ALA A 191 -1.69 -22.20 -7.37
C ALA A 191 -1.83 -22.78 -5.95
N ASP A 192 -2.05 -21.93 -4.94
CA ASP A 192 -2.22 -22.36 -3.56
C ASP A 192 -3.54 -23.10 -3.37
N GLN A 193 -4.60 -22.65 -4.04
CA GLN A 193 -5.91 -23.33 -4.04
C GLN A 193 -5.82 -24.71 -4.70
N LEU A 194 -5.13 -24.82 -5.84
CA LEU A 194 -4.90 -26.09 -6.54
C LEU A 194 -4.06 -27.06 -5.71
N LEU A 195 -2.98 -26.57 -5.09
CA LEU A 195 -2.14 -27.37 -4.18
C LEU A 195 -2.94 -27.87 -2.98
N ALA A 196 -3.75 -27.00 -2.36
CA ALA A 196 -4.61 -27.38 -1.24
C ALA A 196 -5.69 -28.41 -1.64
N ALA A 197 -6.14 -28.37 -2.89
CA ALA A 197 -7.04 -29.37 -3.48
C ALA A 197 -6.34 -30.69 -3.87
N GLY A 198 -5.02 -30.78 -3.72
CA GLY A 198 -4.22 -31.96 -4.04
C GLY A 198 -3.87 -32.13 -5.52
N ALA A 199 -3.96 -31.06 -6.32
CA ALA A 199 -3.59 -31.09 -7.73
C ALA A 199 -2.06 -31.11 -7.92
N ASP A 200 -1.60 -31.79 -8.97
CA ASP A 200 -0.23 -31.64 -9.46
C ASP A 200 -0.15 -30.39 -10.35
N LEU A 201 0.56 -29.37 -9.88
CA LEU A 201 0.72 -28.12 -10.61
C LEU A 201 1.43 -28.29 -11.95
N GLN A 202 2.28 -29.32 -12.13
CA GLN A 202 2.97 -29.59 -13.40
C GLN A 202 2.01 -30.08 -14.49
N GLU A 203 0.88 -30.66 -14.09
CA GLU A 203 -0.14 -31.16 -15.02
C GLU A 203 -1.25 -30.14 -15.27
N VAL A 204 -1.56 -29.30 -14.28
CA VAL A 204 -2.75 -28.44 -14.28
C VAL A 204 -2.47 -26.98 -14.68
N LEU A 205 -1.24 -26.49 -14.47
CA LEU A 205 -0.84 -25.15 -14.93
C LEU A 205 -0.12 -25.22 -16.29
N PRO A 206 -0.36 -24.26 -17.20
CA PRO A 206 0.24 -24.22 -18.53
C PRO A 206 1.75 -23.89 -18.55
#